data_AF-A0A8J7X2H5-F1
#
_entry.id   AF-A0A8J7X2H5-F1
#
_cell.length_a   1.000
_cell.length_b   1.000
_cell.length_c   1.000
_cell.angle_alpha   90.00
_cell.angle_beta   90.00
_cell.angle_gamma   90.00
#
_symmetry.space_group_name_H-M   'P 1'
#
loop_
_entity.id
_entity.type
_entity.pdbx_description
1 polymer ?
#
loop_
_entity_poly.entity_id
_entity_poly.type
_entity_poly.pdbx_seq_one_letter_code
_entity_poly.pdbx_strand_id
1 'polypeptide(L)'
;FLRFIYRLGVRPNYITLVSIPCGLLGVVLLFQGDMLSGFLIPLYIVLDVLDGSLARVTGSVSEFGDKLDFLGDRAVASLFLILFYVNGGDALFSITGLILISAVTLEDLGLIKRRTK
;
A
#
# COMPACT_ATOMS: atom_id res chain seq x y z
N PHE A 1 -8.67 22.72 -0.34
CA PHE A 1 -7.48 22.26 0.39
C PHE A 1 -6.51 21.46 -0.50
N LEU A 2 -6.92 20.35 -1.14
CA LEU A 2 -6.02 19.55 -2.01
C LEU A 2 -5.34 20.35 -3.15
N ARG A 3 -6.08 21.23 -3.83
CA ARG A 3 -5.51 22.16 -4.84
C ARG A 3 -4.53 23.20 -4.27
N PHE A 4 -4.53 23.42 -2.96
CA PHE A 4 -3.56 24.28 -2.28
C PHE A 4 -2.26 23.51 -2.02
N ILE A 5 -2.36 22.25 -1.55
CA ILE A 5 -1.21 21.34 -1.40
C ILE A 5 -0.47 21.14 -2.73
N TYR A 6 -1.20 20.89 -3.81
CA TYR A 6 -0.60 20.76 -5.14
C TYR A 6 0.13 22.03 -5.60
N ARG A 7 -0.43 23.21 -5.28
CA ARG A 7 0.19 24.51 -5.58
C ARG A 7 1.45 24.79 -4.76
N LEU A 8 1.64 24.09 -3.64
CA LEU A 8 2.89 24.11 -2.85
C LEU A 8 3.97 23.17 -3.42
N GLY A 9 3.72 22.50 -4.55
CA GLY A 9 4.68 21.64 -5.23
C GLY A 9 4.66 20.18 -4.80
N VAL A 10 3.77 19.81 -3.87
CA VAL A 10 3.58 18.41 -3.42
C VAL A 10 2.84 17.64 -4.52
N ARG A 11 3.52 16.65 -5.11
CA ARG A 11 2.96 15.75 -6.13
C ARG A 11 2.43 14.47 -5.47
N PRO A 12 1.39 13.83 -6.03
CA PRO A 12 0.86 12.56 -5.54
C PRO A 12 1.93 11.51 -5.24
N ASN A 13 2.85 11.27 -6.18
CA ASN A 13 3.91 10.26 -6.00
C ASN A 13 4.83 10.50 -4.79
N TYR A 14 5.02 11.76 -4.36
CA TYR A 14 5.81 12.02 -3.15
C TYR A 14 5.06 11.60 -1.89
N ILE A 15 3.73 11.72 -1.89
CA ILE A 15 2.89 11.27 -0.80
C ILE A 15 2.95 9.73 -0.72
N THR A 16 2.86 9.03 -1.85
CA THR A 16 3.03 7.57 -1.93
C THR A 16 4.42 7.12 -1.44
N LEU A 17 5.48 7.82 -1.83
CA LEU A 17 6.84 7.51 -1.38
C LEU A 17 7.04 7.67 0.13
N VAL A 18 6.22 8.50 0.78
CA VAL A 18 6.23 8.66 2.25
C VAL A 18 5.29 7.66 2.92
N SER A 19 4.15 7.34 2.30
CA SER A 19 3.16 6.40 2.83
C SER A 19 3.77 4.99 2.99
N ILE A 20 4.53 4.52 1.99
CA ILE A 20 5.11 3.17 1.99
C ILE A 20 6.02 2.92 3.20
N PRO A 21 7.06 3.74 3.50
CA PRO A 21 7.86 3.59 4.71
C PRO A 21 7.03 3.63 6.00
N CYS A 22 5.99 4.48 6.09
CA CYS A 22 5.10 4.51 7.24
C CYS A 22 4.38 3.17 7.41
N GLY A 23 3.89 2.57 6.33
CA GLY A 23 3.24 1.27 6.34
C GLY A 23 4.21 0.15 6.75
N LEU A 24 5.38 0.08 6.11
CA LEU A 24 6.39 -0.94 6.39
C LEU A 24 6.90 -0.86 7.83
N LEU A 25 7.30 0.33 8.29
CA LEU A 25 7.76 0.53 9.66
C LEU A 25 6.62 0.31 10.66
N GLY A 26 5.41 0.77 10.35
CA GLY A 26 4.24 0.55 11.19
C GLY A 26 3.96 -0.93 11.43
N VAL A 27 4.02 -1.75 10.38
CA VAL A 27 3.85 -3.20 10.48
C VAL A 27 5.00 -3.85 11.27
N VAL A 28 6.25 -3.46 11.04
CA VAL A 28 7.39 -3.98 11.83
C VAL A 28 7.21 -3.68 13.32
N LEU A 29 6.89 -2.43 13.65
CA LEU A 29 6.71 -1.97 15.02
C LEU A 29 5.48 -2.60 15.69
N LEU A 30 4.43 -2.91 14.92
CA LEU A 30 3.24 -3.59 15.41
C LEU A 30 3.61 -4.96 16.03
N PHE A 31 4.42 -5.74 15.33
CA PHE A 31 4.87 -7.05 15.80
C PHE A 31 5.95 -6.98 16.90
N GLN A 32 6.59 -5.83 17.07
CA GLN A 32 7.49 -5.56 18.20
C GLN A 32 6.74 -5.10 19.46
N GLY A 33 5.43 -4.83 19.36
CA GLY A 33 4.63 -4.29 20.46
C GLY A 33 4.88 -2.80 20.73
N ASP A 34 5.47 -2.07 19.79
CA ASP A 34 5.76 -0.65 19.94
C ASP A 34 4.50 0.20 19.64
N MET A 35 4.19 1.13 20.54
CA MET A 35 3.02 2.01 20.45
C MET A 35 3.04 2.94 19.24
N LEU A 36 4.23 3.23 18.67
CA LEU A 36 4.37 4.04 17.46
C LEU A 36 3.66 3.41 16.25
N SER A 37 3.49 2.09 16.23
CA SER A 37 2.68 1.40 15.21
C SER A 37 1.25 1.93 15.13
N GLY A 38 0.66 2.28 16.29
CA GLY A 38 -0.68 2.85 16.40
C GLY A 38 -0.82 4.25 15.77
N PHE A 39 0.29 4.93 15.49
CA PHE A 39 0.32 6.17 14.73
C PHE A 39 0.70 5.95 13.26
N LEU A 40 1.74 5.14 13.00
CA LEU A 40 2.27 4.94 11.65
C LEU A 40 1.31 4.21 10.71
N ILE A 41 0.56 3.21 11.21
CA ILE A 41 -0.39 2.47 10.38
C ILE A 41 -1.56 3.38 9.94
N PRO A 42 -2.25 4.11 10.83
CA PRO A 42 -3.25 5.09 10.41
C PRO A 42 -2.68 6.18 9.50
N LEU A 43 -1.46 6.65 9.77
CA LEU A 43 -0.81 7.65 8.92
C LEU A 43 -0.61 7.12 7.49
N TYR A 44 -0.13 5.89 7.33
CA TYR A 44 -0.02 5.24 6.02
C TYR A 44 -1.37 5.22 5.27
N ILE A 45 -2.44 4.74 5.92
CA ILE A 45 -3.79 4.67 5.32
C ILE A 45 -4.29 6.06 4.90
N VAL A 46 -4.04 7.08 5.73
CA VAL A 46 -4.46 8.45 5.40
C VAL A 46 -3.66 8.99 4.21
N LEU A 47 -2.35 8.79 4.17
CA LEU A 47 -1.51 9.26 3.07
C LEU A 47 -1.86 8.57 1.73
N ASP A 48 -2.17 7.28 1.76
CA ASP A 48 -2.64 6.48 0.63
C ASP A 48 -3.96 7.03 0.05
N VAL A 49 -4.95 7.30 0.90
CA VAL A 49 -6.21 7.92 0.42
C VAL A 49 -5.97 9.34 -0.11
N LEU A 50 -5.02 10.07 0.46
CA LEU A 50 -4.71 11.44 0.08
C LEU A 50 -4.02 11.53 -1.28
N ASP A 51 -3.10 10.64 -1.63
CA ASP A 51 -2.37 10.71 -2.90
C ASP A 51 -3.28 10.44 -4.11
N GLY A 52 -4.14 9.43 -4.03
CA GLY A 52 -5.10 9.08 -5.07
C GLY A 52 -6.17 10.16 -5.21
N SER A 53 -6.61 10.74 -4.08
CA SER A 53 -7.54 11.88 -4.10
C SER A 53 -6.90 13.13 -4.68
N LEU A 54 -5.62 13.39 -4.39
CA LEU A 54 -4.88 14.50 -4.96
C LEU A 54 -4.73 14.33 -6.48
N ALA A 55 -4.29 13.16 -6.94
CA ALA A 55 -4.12 12.85 -8.36
C ALA A 55 -5.41 13.04 -9.17
N ARG A 56 -6.55 12.57 -8.65
CA ARG A 56 -7.87 12.74 -9.28
C ARG A 56 -8.30 14.20 -9.37
N VAL A 57 -8.11 14.98 -8.30
CA VAL A 57 -8.55 16.38 -8.24
C VAL A 57 -7.67 17.31 -9.07
N THR A 58 -6.38 16.99 -9.24
CA THR A 58 -5.40 17.79 -9.99
C THR A 58 -5.23 17.33 -11.43
N GLY A 59 -5.87 16.23 -11.83
CA GLY A 59 -5.70 15.63 -13.16
C GLY A 59 -4.29 15.09 -13.38
N SER A 60 -3.59 14.73 -12.30
CA SER A 60 -2.20 14.26 -12.32
C SER A 60 -2.09 12.74 -12.18
N VAL A 61 -3.15 12.01 -12.50
CA VAL A 61 -3.16 10.53 -12.54
C VAL A 61 -2.12 10.07 -13.56
N SER A 62 -1.32 9.07 -13.20
CA SER A 62 -0.24 8.57 -14.05
C SER A 62 -0.07 7.07 -13.85
N GLU A 63 0.24 6.34 -14.93
CA GLU A 63 0.47 4.90 -14.89
C GLU A 63 1.61 4.51 -13.93
N PHE A 64 2.62 5.37 -13.80
CA PHE A 64 3.70 5.17 -12.83
C PHE A 64 3.22 5.31 -11.39
N GLY A 65 2.41 6.34 -11.10
CA GLY A 65 1.83 6.55 -9.77
C GLY A 65 0.94 5.39 -9.37
N ASP A 66 0.06 4.95 -10.28
CA ASP A 66 -0.84 3.81 -10.05
C ASP A 66 -0.04 2.52 -9.80
N LYS A 67 1.07 2.28 -10.51
CA LYS A 67 1.97 1.14 -10.26
C LYS A 67 2.70 1.24 -8.93
N LEU A 68 3.13 2.43 -8.54
CA LEU A 68 3.84 2.67 -7.28
C LEU A 68 2.93 2.42 -6.08
N ASP A 69 1.72 2.98 -6.12
CA ASP A 69 0.65 2.79 -5.15
C ASP A 69 0.31 1.30 -4.99
N PHE A 70 0.01 0.65 -6.12
CA PHE A 70 -0.22 -0.77 -6.21
C PHE A 70 0.93 -1.62 -5.60
N LEU A 71 2.18 -1.30 -5.91
CA LEU A 71 3.32 -2.07 -5.38
C LEU A 71 3.53 -1.84 -3.87
N GLY A 72 3.32 -0.60 -3.43
CA GLY A 72 3.42 -0.19 -2.03
C GLY A 72 2.47 -0.97 -1.14
N ASP A 73 1.20 -1.00 -1.49
CA ASP A 73 0.16 -1.74 -0.77
C ASP A 73 0.49 -3.23 -0.65
N ARG A 74 0.96 -3.83 -1.74
CA ARG A 74 1.27 -5.26 -1.82
C ARG A 74 2.46 -5.58 -0.93
N ALA A 75 3.47 -4.70 -0.90
CA ALA A 75 4.62 -4.84 -0.02
C ALA A 75 4.22 -4.78 1.46
N VAL A 76 3.41 -3.80 1.86
CA VAL A 76 2.94 -3.65 3.25
C VAL A 76 2.07 -4.83 3.67
N ALA A 77 1.10 -5.24 2.84
CA ALA A 77 0.23 -6.38 3.12
C ALA A 77 1.01 -7.71 3.19
N SER A 78 1.95 -7.93 2.27
CA SER A 78 2.78 -9.15 2.28
C SER A 78 3.67 -9.21 3.51
N LEU A 79 4.27 -8.08 3.90
CA LEU A 79 5.08 -8.01 5.12
C LEU A 79 4.26 -8.30 6.37
N PHE A 80 3.02 -7.78 6.43
CA PHE A 80 2.11 -8.08 7.53
C PHE A 80 1.84 -9.58 7.65
N LEU A 81 1.52 -10.27 6.55
CA LEU A 81 1.26 -11.71 6.55
C LEU A 81 2.50 -12.53 6.94
N ILE A 82 3.68 -12.13 6.44
CA ILE A 82 4.95 -12.80 6.79
C ILE A 82 5.23 -12.67 8.29
N LEU A 83 5.14 -11.45 8.83
CA LEU A 83 5.40 -11.23 10.25
C LEU A 83 4.32 -11.85 11.13
N PHE A 84 3.06 -11.86 10.68
CA PHE A 84 1.98 -12.57 11.36
C PHE A 84 2.33 -14.05 11.53
N TYR A 85 2.75 -14.72 10.46
CA TYR A 85 3.18 -16.12 10.53
C TYR A 85 4.38 -16.34 11.45
N VAL A 86 5.44 -15.53 11.30
CA VAL A 86 6.69 -15.65 12.09
C VAL A 86 6.43 -15.45 13.58
N ASN A 87 5.46 -14.61 13.95
CA ASN A 87 5.08 -14.35 15.34
C ASN A 87 4.04 -15.33 15.89
N GLY A 88 3.87 -16.50 15.28
CA GLY A 88 2.99 -17.57 15.76
C GLY A 88 1.55 -17.47 15.27
N GLY A 89 1.27 -16.64 14.28
CA GLY A 89 -0.02 -16.59 13.59
C GLY A 89 -0.28 -17.84 12.76
N ASP A 90 -1.55 -18.02 12.37
CA ASP A 90 -1.98 -19.19 11.63
C ASP A 90 -1.32 -19.30 10.24
N ALA A 91 -0.77 -20.48 9.95
CA ALA A 91 -0.05 -20.75 8.71
C ALA A 91 -0.99 -20.74 7.50
N LEU A 92 -2.20 -21.28 7.64
CA LEU A 92 -3.16 -21.38 6.55
C LEU A 92 -3.64 -19.98 6.14
N PHE A 93 -3.93 -19.12 7.10
CA PHE A 93 -4.28 -17.72 6.86
C PHE A 93 -3.16 -16.98 6.11
N SER A 94 -1.92 -17.14 6.57
CA SER A 94 -0.77 -16.44 5.99
C SER A 94 -0.47 -16.90 4.56
N ILE A 95 -0.48 -18.21 4.32
CA ILE A 95 -0.23 -18.80 3.00
C ILE A 95 -1.35 -18.44 2.02
N THR A 96 -2.60 -18.60 2.44
CA THR A 96 -3.76 -18.27 1.57
C THR A 96 -3.79 -16.78 1.24
N GLY A 97 -3.48 -15.91 2.19
CA GLY A 97 -3.34 -14.46 1.96
C GLY A 97 -2.24 -14.12 0.96
N LEU A 98 -1.04 -14.69 1.08
CA LEU A 98 0.07 -14.46 0.15
C LEU A 98 -0.24 -14.97 -1.27
N ILE A 99 -0.91 -16.11 -1.37
CA ILE A 99 -1.38 -16.64 -2.66
C ILE A 99 -2.40 -15.70 -3.29
N LEU A 100 -3.36 -15.19 -2.52
CA LEU A 100 -4.38 -14.26 -3.00
C LEU A 100 -3.74 -12.96 -3.52
N ILE A 101 -2.83 -12.35 -2.76
CA ILE A 101 -2.10 -11.14 -3.17
C ILE A 101 -1.34 -11.40 -4.47
N SER A 102 -0.67 -12.55 -4.56
CA SER A 102 0.07 -12.95 -5.77
C SER A 102 -0.86 -13.13 -6.97
N ALA A 103 -2.00 -13.79 -6.79
CA ALA A 103 -2.99 -14.02 -7.85
C ALA A 103 -3.58 -12.71 -8.37
N VAL A 104 -4.00 -11.82 -7.48
CA VAL A 104 -4.49 -10.47 -7.82
C VAL A 104 -3.41 -9.68 -8.56
N THR A 105 -2.15 -9.77 -8.11
CA THR A 105 -1.03 -9.09 -8.76
C THR A 105 -0.80 -9.58 -10.18
N LEU A 106 -0.90 -10.88 -10.43
CA LEU A 106 -0.75 -11.44 -11.77
C LEU A 106 -1.91 -11.06 -12.71
N GLU A 107 -3.12 -10.88 -12.17
CA GLU A 107 -4.27 -10.37 -12.91
C GLU A 107 -4.08 -8.89 -13.29
N ASP A 108 -3.68 -8.06 -12.33
CA ASP A 108 -3.46 -6.62 -12.53
C ASP A 108 -2.26 -6.34 -13.48
N LEU A 109 -1.25 -7.22 -13.51
CA LEU A 109 -0.15 -7.16 -14.48
C LEU A 109 -0.53 -7.67 -15.88
N GLY A 110 -1.75 -8.22 -16.06
CA GLY A 110 -2.22 -8.74 -17.34
C GLY A 110 -1.53 -10.03 -17.80
N LEU A 111 -0.75 -10.68 -16.92
CA LEU A 111 -0.10 -11.97 -17.20
C LEU A 111 -1.12 -13.12 -17.23
N ILE A 112 -2.19 -12.98 -16.42
CA ILE A 112 -3.36 -13.85 -16.51
C ILE A 112 -4.38 -13.13 -17.40
N LYS A 113 -4.34 -13.46 -18.70
CA LYS A 113 -5.33 -12.98 -19.67
C LYS A 113 -6.72 -13.43 -19.20
N ARG A 114 -7.55 -12.50 -18.72
CA ARG A 114 -9.00 -12.73 -18.70
C ARG A 114 -9.42 -13.03 -20.14
N ARG A 115 -9.77 -14.27 -20.40
CA ARG A 115 -10.45 -14.68 -21.64
C ARG A 115 -11.88 -14.16 -21.52
N THR A 116 -12.07 -12.85 -21.60
CA THR A 116 -13.41 -12.26 -21.75
C THR A 116 -13.96 -12.72 -23.09
N LYS A 117 -14.91 -13.65 -23.02
CA LYS A 117 -15.95 -13.79 -24.04
C LYS A 117 -16.91 -12.62 -23.92
#